data_AF-A0A7D7R4K5-F1
#
_entry.id   AF-A0A7D7R4K5-F1
#
_cell.length_a   1.000
_cell.length_b   1.000
_cell.length_c   1.000
_cell.angle_alpha   90.00
_cell.angle_beta   90.00
_cell.angle_gamma   90.00
#
_symmetry.space_group_name_H-M   'P 1'
#
loop_
_entity.id
_entity.type
_entity.pdbx_description
1 polymer ?
#
loop_
_entity_poly.entity_id
_entity_poly.type
_entity_poly.pdbx_seq_one_letter_code
_entity_poly.pdbx_strand_id
1 'polypeptide(L)'
;MKRPSIAPAAITFGVGALALIIALVLSFVPFSSAGTVEPTPAFRAQKSLDEVLFKMATSPAAKYTGKVDYKYANAVRGQGTVEFTDLIVTTSNTAEGTISLGSEQGEYRQIGNSPFISAPSALWETLLVQDEKTNLDAAPLDNKWASTRFTGLPRLGTVLGPDNLAGDIGNTELDSEPQLGAELPAPNKGTPDARHWPTSDPPIEFIGDNKVKLGTWEVTFDPATKNVTHVKGQSEVEAVTYDIDASVSLQPADQAQKVFANQRALVSDLVSVPAPGLWMKQPVVTSRQVGACTPAACAFDYIVQGSPYAEDVTGHFNYGFTLNFAVGNRPPGAVGGECKVVLRVDFGRNGTTRCTATNLPPATNIGSRYTYSYLAFLDSTEAALNDLIDNNEKQTNTEVVYVRTGNKEPQQARFGASVTGLPSYYAIKRGDYLFDGIGTDGNMHVTFGDGYKQHIVGVGFDPAWEGTEVLKKQMSEQVGAAGDAKVVYFTAEPETATALRLLIASENQSDNISAYHID
;
A
#
# COMPACT_ATOMS: atom_id res chain seq x y z
N MET A 1 -40.89 -23.06 49.28
CA MET A 1 -39.95 -22.24 48.48
C MET A 1 -39.97 -22.78 47.06
N LYS A 2 -40.55 -22.03 46.10
CA LYS A 2 -40.61 -22.39 44.68
C LYS A 2 -39.35 -21.87 44.00
N ARG A 3 -38.63 -22.74 43.27
CA ARG A 3 -37.48 -22.34 42.43
C ARG A 3 -37.97 -21.41 41.32
N PRO A 4 -37.32 -20.26 41.07
CA PRO A 4 -37.65 -19.43 39.93
C PRO A 4 -37.18 -20.13 38.63
N SER A 5 -38.07 -20.11 37.65
CA SER A 5 -37.91 -20.68 36.31
C SER A 5 -36.84 -19.93 35.51
N ILE A 6 -35.91 -20.67 34.89
CA ILE A 6 -34.83 -20.18 34.01
C ILE A 6 -35.35 -19.94 32.57
N ALA A 7 -36.67 -20.00 32.34
CA ALA A 7 -37.26 -19.89 31.02
C ALA A 7 -37.13 -18.53 30.30
N PRO A 8 -36.96 -17.35 30.93
CA PRO A 8 -36.91 -16.09 30.17
C PRO A 8 -35.60 -15.85 29.42
N ALA A 9 -34.47 -16.35 29.95
CA ALA A 9 -33.13 -16.07 29.40
C ALA A 9 -32.78 -16.95 28.18
N ALA A 10 -33.30 -18.18 28.13
CA ALA A 10 -33.08 -19.07 26.97
C ALA A 10 -33.91 -18.64 25.74
N ILE A 11 -35.05 -17.97 25.95
CA ILE A 11 -35.91 -17.49 24.86
C ILE A 11 -35.37 -16.18 24.26
N THR A 12 -34.73 -15.32 25.05
CA THR A 12 -34.12 -14.08 24.52
C THR A 12 -32.85 -14.32 23.71
N PHE A 13 -31.99 -15.27 24.12
CA PHE A 13 -30.84 -15.69 23.32
C PHE A 13 -31.24 -16.44 22.03
N GLY A 14 -32.31 -17.24 22.08
CA GLY A 14 -32.87 -17.91 20.90
C GLY A 14 -33.46 -16.93 19.87
N VAL A 15 -34.14 -15.87 20.31
CA VAL A 15 -34.71 -14.85 19.43
C VAL A 15 -33.64 -13.91 18.88
N GLY A 16 -32.60 -13.56 19.66
CA GLY A 16 -31.47 -12.75 19.19
C GLY A 16 -30.64 -13.43 18.12
N ALA A 17 -30.30 -14.71 18.30
CA ALA A 17 -29.58 -15.51 17.31
C ALA A 17 -30.44 -15.77 16.05
N LEU A 18 -31.73 -16.01 16.22
CA LEU A 18 -32.65 -16.19 15.08
C LEU A 18 -32.87 -14.88 14.32
N ALA A 19 -32.95 -13.73 14.99
CA ALA A 19 -33.05 -12.42 14.35
C ALA A 19 -31.76 -12.03 13.60
N LEU A 20 -30.59 -12.41 14.12
CA LEU A 20 -29.31 -12.20 13.44
C LEU A 20 -29.16 -13.13 12.21
N ILE A 21 -29.58 -14.39 12.32
CA ILE A 21 -29.63 -15.34 11.20
C ILE A 21 -30.67 -14.89 10.17
N ILE A 22 -31.83 -14.41 10.60
CA ILE A 22 -32.85 -13.84 9.70
C ILE A 22 -32.34 -12.54 9.07
N ALA A 23 -31.60 -11.69 9.77
CA ALA A 23 -30.97 -10.50 9.19
C ALA A 23 -29.87 -10.85 8.18
N LEU A 24 -29.08 -11.90 8.45
CA LEU A 24 -28.07 -12.46 7.55
C LEU A 24 -28.65 -13.28 6.39
N VAL A 25 -29.89 -13.77 6.48
CA VAL A 25 -30.59 -14.49 5.40
C VAL A 25 -31.42 -13.52 4.56
N LEU A 26 -32.04 -12.52 5.19
CA LEU A 26 -32.71 -11.40 4.53
C LEU A 26 -31.70 -10.44 3.88
N SER A 27 -30.42 -10.52 4.26
CA SER A 27 -29.37 -9.74 3.63
C SER A 27 -28.97 -10.12 2.21
N PHE A 28 -29.69 -11.06 1.63
CA PHE A 28 -29.44 -11.58 0.29
C PHE A 28 -30.69 -11.51 -0.59
N VAL A 29 -31.71 -10.72 -0.24
CA VAL A 29 -32.96 -10.64 -1.02
C VAL A 29 -33.05 -9.32 -1.80
N PRO A 30 -32.68 -9.32 -3.08
CA PRO A 30 -33.23 -8.41 -4.06
C PRO A 30 -34.31 -9.14 -4.87
N PHE A 31 -35.37 -8.40 -5.11
CA PHE A 31 -36.68 -8.84 -5.55
C PHE A 31 -36.65 -9.47 -6.95
N SER A 32 -37.19 -10.69 -7.07
CA SER A 32 -37.68 -11.20 -8.36
C SER A 32 -39.06 -10.60 -8.65
N SER A 33 -39.32 -10.26 -9.91
CA SER A 33 -40.65 -9.84 -10.40
C SER A 33 -41.71 -10.96 -10.37
N ALA A 34 -41.40 -12.12 -9.77
CA ALA A 34 -42.20 -13.35 -9.82
C ALA A 34 -42.67 -13.86 -8.45
N GLY A 35 -42.70 -13.01 -7.42
CA GLY A 35 -43.48 -13.28 -6.20
C GLY A 35 -43.00 -14.45 -5.32
N THR A 36 -41.74 -14.87 -5.47
CA THR A 36 -41.06 -15.77 -4.52
C THR A 36 -39.75 -15.13 -4.04
N VAL A 37 -39.55 -15.16 -2.72
CA VAL A 37 -38.46 -14.51 -1.97
C VAL A 37 -37.19 -15.36 -2.06
N GLU A 38 -36.69 -15.58 -3.26
CA GLU A 38 -35.41 -16.26 -3.47
C GLU A 38 -34.40 -15.28 -4.09
N PRO A 39 -33.13 -15.28 -3.63
CA PRO A 39 -32.07 -14.49 -4.25
C PRO A 39 -31.99 -14.81 -5.74
N THR A 40 -31.77 -13.81 -6.59
CA THR A 40 -31.60 -14.05 -8.03
C THR A 40 -30.40 -14.98 -8.29
N PRO A 41 -30.33 -15.65 -9.46
CA PRO A 41 -29.17 -16.44 -9.83
C PRO A 41 -27.85 -15.68 -9.71
N ALA A 42 -27.83 -14.39 -10.04
CA ALA A 42 -26.66 -13.53 -9.93
C ALA A 42 -26.23 -13.34 -8.46
N PHE A 43 -27.16 -13.11 -7.54
CA PHE A 43 -26.81 -13.01 -6.11
C PHE A 43 -26.34 -14.32 -5.51
N ARG A 44 -26.88 -15.47 -5.96
CA ARG A 44 -26.35 -16.78 -5.55
C ARG A 44 -24.94 -17.02 -6.10
N ALA A 45 -24.69 -16.61 -7.34
CA ALA A 45 -23.36 -16.66 -7.95
C ALA A 45 -22.36 -15.84 -7.14
N GLN A 46 -22.74 -14.60 -6.83
CA GLN A 46 -21.90 -13.68 -6.07
C GLN A 46 -21.60 -14.23 -4.69
N LYS A 47 -22.59 -14.81 -4.00
CA LYS A 47 -22.38 -15.46 -2.70
C LYS A 47 -21.34 -16.59 -2.80
N SER A 48 -21.43 -17.44 -3.83
CA SER A 48 -20.45 -18.51 -4.02
C SER A 48 -19.05 -17.96 -4.34
N LEU A 49 -18.95 -16.84 -5.05
CA LEU A 49 -17.68 -16.18 -5.31
C LEU A 49 -17.14 -15.53 -4.03
N ASP A 50 -17.98 -14.88 -3.23
CA ASP A 50 -17.59 -14.28 -1.95
C ASP A 50 -17.01 -15.35 -1.01
N GLU A 51 -17.57 -16.56 -0.95
CA GLU A 51 -17.00 -17.67 -0.17
C GLU A 51 -15.57 -18.03 -0.63
N VAL A 52 -15.32 -18.00 -1.93
CA VAL A 52 -13.99 -18.24 -2.54
C VAL A 52 -13.03 -17.08 -2.22
N LEU A 53 -13.47 -15.83 -2.39
CA LEU A 53 -12.65 -14.64 -2.16
C LEU A 53 -12.35 -14.42 -0.68
N PHE A 54 -13.31 -14.66 0.22
CA PHE A 54 -13.10 -14.55 1.67
C PHE A 54 -12.13 -15.62 2.16
N LYS A 55 -12.16 -16.83 1.58
CA LYS A 55 -11.16 -17.85 1.88
C LYS A 55 -9.76 -17.43 1.43
N MET A 56 -9.65 -16.75 0.28
CA MET A 56 -8.38 -16.19 -0.18
C MET A 56 -7.91 -15.05 0.73
N ALA A 57 -8.78 -14.10 1.06
CA ALA A 57 -8.46 -12.94 1.91
C ALA A 57 -8.06 -13.33 3.34
N THR A 58 -8.62 -14.41 3.88
CA THR A 58 -8.26 -14.96 5.21
C THR A 58 -7.02 -15.86 5.19
N SER A 59 -6.48 -16.20 4.01
CA SER A 59 -5.28 -17.03 3.91
C SER A 59 -4.05 -16.20 4.28
N PRO A 60 -3.23 -16.61 5.29
CA PRO A 60 -2.08 -15.81 5.75
C PRO A 60 -1.07 -15.48 4.65
N ALA A 61 -0.95 -16.38 3.66
CA ALA A 61 -0.20 -16.15 2.45
C ALA A 61 -0.80 -16.89 1.26
N ALA A 62 -0.37 -16.53 0.07
CA ALA A 62 -0.57 -17.28 -1.16
C ALA A 62 0.73 -17.31 -1.97
N LYS A 63 0.92 -18.40 -2.70
CA LYS A 63 2.04 -18.58 -3.63
C LYS A 63 1.55 -18.41 -5.04
N TYR A 64 2.29 -17.63 -5.83
CA TYR A 64 1.93 -17.22 -7.17
C TYR A 64 2.96 -17.66 -8.19
N THR A 65 2.50 -17.98 -9.39
CA THR A 65 3.34 -18.16 -10.58
C THR A 65 2.58 -17.61 -11.78
N GLY A 66 3.20 -16.71 -12.52
CA GLY A 66 2.53 -15.98 -13.59
C GLY A 66 3.21 -14.65 -13.86
N LYS A 67 2.42 -13.65 -14.23
CA LYS A 67 2.91 -12.33 -14.59
C LYS A 67 1.95 -11.20 -14.19
N VAL A 68 2.53 -10.02 -14.09
CA VAL A 68 1.84 -8.74 -14.03
C VAL A 68 2.38 -7.86 -15.15
N ASP A 69 1.52 -7.50 -16.10
CA ASP A 69 1.81 -6.42 -17.03
C ASP A 69 1.38 -5.10 -16.36
N TYR A 70 2.24 -4.09 -16.36
CA TYR A 70 1.98 -2.80 -15.71
C TYR A 70 2.12 -1.64 -16.69
N LYS A 71 1.26 -0.64 -16.53
CA LYS A 71 1.25 0.55 -17.39
C LYS A 71 0.95 1.80 -16.57
N TYR A 72 1.89 2.72 -16.53
CA TYR A 72 1.70 4.04 -15.93
C TYR A 72 1.06 5.00 -16.93
N ALA A 73 0.08 5.80 -16.50
CA ALA A 73 -0.54 6.84 -17.32
C ALA A 73 0.48 7.91 -17.74
N ASN A 74 1.49 8.17 -16.89
CA ASN A 74 2.64 8.97 -17.25
C ASN A 74 3.62 8.13 -18.09
N ALA A 75 3.70 8.44 -19.39
CA ALA A 75 4.59 7.77 -20.33
C ALA A 75 6.07 7.75 -19.91
N VAL A 76 6.51 8.67 -19.04
CA VAL A 76 7.89 8.72 -18.52
C VAL A 76 8.21 7.52 -17.64
N ARG A 77 7.25 7.03 -16.84
CA ARG A 77 7.43 5.83 -15.97
C ARG A 77 7.31 4.51 -16.76
N GLY A 78 6.79 4.57 -17.99
CA GLY A 78 6.77 3.47 -18.94
C GLY A 78 5.70 2.41 -18.65
N GLN A 79 5.85 1.29 -19.36
CA GLN A 79 5.08 0.07 -19.19
C GLN A 79 6.04 -1.12 -19.21
N GLY A 80 5.67 -2.24 -18.60
CA GLY A 80 6.51 -3.43 -18.59
C GLY A 80 5.76 -4.67 -18.16
N THR A 81 6.49 -5.78 -18.15
CA THR A 81 5.99 -7.08 -17.70
C THR A 81 6.96 -7.60 -16.66
N VAL A 82 6.44 -7.99 -15.50
CA VAL A 82 7.17 -8.75 -14.51
C VAL A 82 6.60 -10.15 -14.43
N GLU A 83 7.45 -11.14 -14.66
CA GLU A 83 7.12 -12.54 -14.46
C GLU A 83 7.64 -12.99 -13.09
N PHE A 84 6.95 -13.93 -12.47
CA PHE A 84 7.34 -14.46 -11.17
C PHE A 84 7.06 -15.95 -11.07
N THR A 85 7.95 -16.64 -10.37
CA THR A 85 7.83 -18.08 -10.09
C THR A 85 7.96 -18.30 -8.59
N ASP A 86 7.04 -19.10 -8.04
CA ASP A 86 6.98 -19.41 -6.61
C ASP A 86 7.03 -18.17 -5.68
N LEU A 87 6.45 -17.04 -6.12
CA LEU A 87 6.38 -15.82 -5.32
C LEU A 87 5.37 -16.01 -4.19
N ILE A 88 5.83 -16.00 -2.94
CA ILE A 88 4.97 -16.04 -1.76
C ILE A 88 4.64 -14.61 -1.35
N VAL A 89 3.35 -14.32 -1.21
CA VAL A 89 2.84 -13.03 -0.76
C VAL A 89 1.92 -13.25 0.43
N THR A 90 2.11 -12.46 1.48
CA THR A 90 1.32 -12.45 2.71
C THR A 90 0.19 -11.42 2.62
N THR A 91 -0.81 -11.53 3.49
CA THR A 91 -1.89 -10.53 3.62
C THR A 91 -1.41 -9.16 4.11
N SER A 92 -0.20 -9.06 4.65
CA SER A 92 0.38 -7.79 5.09
C SER A 92 1.25 -7.14 4.00
N ASN A 93 0.97 -7.40 2.73
CA ASN A 93 1.75 -6.89 1.59
C ASN A 93 3.22 -7.31 1.56
N THR A 94 3.62 -8.25 2.41
CA THR A 94 4.99 -8.74 2.46
C THR A 94 5.17 -9.87 1.45
N ALA A 95 6.25 -9.86 0.67
CA ALA A 95 6.49 -10.84 -0.37
C ALA A 95 7.95 -11.31 -0.44
N GLU A 96 8.14 -12.56 -0.89
CA GLU A 96 9.45 -13.10 -1.28
C GLU A 96 9.35 -14.08 -2.44
N GLY A 97 10.36 -14.09 -3.30
CA GLY A 97 10.46 -15.05 -4.38
C GLY A 97 11.46 -14.62 -5.43
N THR A 98 11.26 -15.10 -6.65
CA THR A 98 12.10 -14.74 -7.79
C THR A 98 11.24 -14.09 -8.86
N ILE A 99 11.74 -13.00 -9.43
CA ILE A 99 11.09 -12.28 -10.51
C ILE A 99 12.00 -12.19 -11.73
N SER A 100 11.39 -12.03 -12.90
CA SER A 100 12.10 -11.85 -14.16
C SER A 100 11.54 -10.64 -14.92
N LEU A 101 12.44 -9.88 -15.54
CA LEU A 101 12.15 -8.80 -16.48
C LEU A 101 12.83 -9.15 -17.81
N GLY A 102 12.05 -9.67 -18.76
CA GLY A 102 12.60 -10.23 -19.99
C GLY A 102 13.48 -11.46 -19.71
N SER A 103 14.75 -11.43 -20.12
CA SER A 103 15.70 -12.53 -19.88
C SER A 103 16.41 -12.45 -18.53
N GLU A 104 16.30 -11.32 -17.82
CA GLU A 104 17.03 -11.09 -16.58
C GLU A 104 16.19 -11.50 -15.38
N GLN A 105 16.83 -12.12 -14.39
CA GLN A 105 16.19 -12.67 -13.19
C GLN A 105 16.82 -12.09 -11.93
N GLY A 106 16.02 -11.88 -10.89
CA GLY A 106 16.47 -11.39 -9.59
C GLY A 106 15.66 -11.93 -8.42
N GLU A 107 16.29 -11.97 -7.25
CA GLU A 107 15.60 -12.28 -6.00
C GLU A 107 14.81 -11.05 -5.54
N TYR A 108 13.54 -11.24 -5.23
CA TYR A 108 12.63 -10.18 -4.81
C TYR A 108 12.26 -10.31 -3.34
N ARG A 109 12.24 -9.18 -2.64
CA ARG A 109 11.74 -9.07 -1.26
C ARG A 109 10.93 -7.80 -1.12
N GLN A 110 9.79 -7.88 -0.46
CA GLN A 110 9.01 -6.71 -0.06
C GLN A 110 8.66 -6.83 1.42
N ILE A 111 9.09 -5.87 2.23
CA ILE A 111 8.77 -5.78 3.65
C ILE A 111 7.69 -4.69 3.82
N GLY A 112 6.46 -5.10 4.09
CA GLY A 112 5.29 -4.22 4.04
C GLY A 112 5.19 -3.53 2.67
N ASN A 113 5.34 -2.20 2.62
CA ASN A 113 5.32 -1.42 1.37
C ASN A 113 6.72 -1.05 0.83
N SER A 114 7.79 -1.67 1.36
CA SER A 114 9.18 -1.40 0.97
C SER A 114 9.74 -2.53 0.10
N PRO A 115 9.83 -2.36 -1.24
CA PRO A 115 10.32 -3.39 -2.14
C PRO A 115 11.84 -3.28 -2.38
N PHE A 116 12.47 -4.44 -2.50
CA PHE A 116 13.90 -4.66 -2.72
C PHE A 116 14.11 -5.78 -3.75
N ILE A 117 15.19 -5.67 -4.51
CA ILE A 117 15.63 -6.72 -5.43
C ILE A 117 17.15 -6.88 -5.35
N SER A 118 17.63 -8.11 -5.46
CA SER A 118 19.03 -8.44 -5.72
C SER A 118 19.11 -9.08 -7.09
N ALA A 119 19.79 -8.41 -8.03
CA ALA A 119 19.80 -8.80 -9.44
C ALA A 119 21.10 -8.39 -10.15
N PRO A 120 21.43 -9.01 -11.29
CA PRO A 120 22.53 -8.55 -12.14
C PRO A 120 22.33 -7.11 -12.63
N SER A 121 23.42 -6.41 -12.91
CA SER A 121 23.41 -5.03 -13.45
C SER A 121 22.49 -4.85 -14.67
N ALA A 122 22.36 -5.87 -15.52
CA ALA A 122 21.52 -5.83 -16.73
C ALA A 122 20.02 -5.67 -16.44
N LEU A 123 19.53 -6.16 -15.28
CA LEU A 123 18.14 -5.99 -14.88
C LEU A 123 17.83 -4.51 -14.60
N TRP A 124 18.75 -3.81 -13.94
CA TRP A 124 18.62 -2.38 -13.64
C TRP A 124 18.58 -1.51 -14.90
N GLU A 125 19.29 -1.90 -15.95
CA GLU A 125 19.22 -1.24 -17.25
C GLU A 125 17.83 -1.39 -17.91
N THR A 126 17.08 -2.45 -17.61
CA THR A 126 15.73 -2.61 -18.13
C THR A 126 14.71 -1.84 -17.28
N LEU A 127 14.95 -1.81 -15.96
CA LEU A 127 14.01 -1.26 -15.00
C LEU A 127 14.01 0.27 -14.91
N LEU A 128 15.18 0.89 -15.11
CA LEU A 128 15.36 2.33 -14.94
C LEU A 128 15.06 3.10 -16.23
N VAL A 129 14.52 4.31 -16.10
CA VAL A 129 14.29 5.23 -17.22
C VAL A 129 15.55 6.05 -17.51
N GLN A 130 15.62 6.69 -18.68
CA GLN A 130 16.84 7.38 -19.11
C GLN A 130 17.32 8.49 -18.14
N ASP A 131 16.37 9.22 -17.54
CA ASP A 131 16.69 10.27 -16.58
C ASP A 131 17.30 9.71 -15.28
N GLU A 132 16.83 8.54 -14.83
CA GLU A 132 17.36 7.82 -13.66
C GLU A 132 18.80 7.34 -13.90
N LYS A 133 19.09 6.86 -15.11
CA LYS A 133 20.41 6.34 -15.50
C LYS A 133 21.48 7.42 -15.69
N THR A 134 21.06 8.65 -15.97
CA THR A 134 22.00 9.71 -16.33
C THR A 134 22.93 10.01 -15.15
N ASN A 135 24.23 9.72 -15.31
CA ASN A 135 25.26 9.82 -14.25
C ASN A 135 25.08 8.82 -13.08
N LEU A 136 24.26 7.78 -13.21
CA LEU A 136 24.14 6.75 -12.18
C LEU A 136 25.43 5.91 -12.10
N ASP A 137 25.91 5.68 -10.89
CA ASP A 137 26.93 4.67 -10.60
C ASP A 137 26.24 3.32 -10.38
N ALA A 138 26.12 2.53 -11.45
CA ALA A 138 25.46 1.23 -11.41
C ALA A 138 26.37 0.10 -10.91
N ALA A 139 27.69 0.30 -10.82
CA ALA A 139 28.63 -0.76 -10.45
C ALA A 139 28.34 -1.39 -9.07
N PRO A 140 27.89 -0.64 -8.03
CA PRO A 140 27.52 -1.22 -6.74
C PRO A 140 26.20 -2.01 -6.73
N LEU A 141 25.44 -2.03 -7.82
CA LEU A 141 24.12 -2.69 -7.88
C LEU A 141 24.21 -4.18 -8.25
N ASP A 142 25.33 -4.62 -8.82
CA ASP A 142 25.47 -5.98 -9.33
C ASP A 142 25.35 -7.03 -8.23
N ASN A 143 24.26 -7.81 -8.27
CA ASN A 143 23.93 -8.85 -7.29
C ASN A 143 23.94 -8.34 -5.83
N LYS A 144 23.53 -7.08 -5.65
CA LYS A 144 23.33 -6.44 -4.36
C LYS A 144 21.86 -6.07 -4.18
N TRP A 145 21.39 -6.18 -2.94
CA TRP A 145 20.08 -5.68 -2.56
C TRP A 145 20.01 -4.17 -2.80
N ALA A 146 19.01 -3.74 -3.55
CA ALA A 146 18.69 -2.35 -3.77
C ALA A 146 17.17 -2.14 -3.79
N SER A 147 16.72 -0.97 -3.37
CA SER A 147 15.30 -0.62 -3.32
C SER A 147 14.77 -0.30 -4.71
N THR A 148 13.59 -0.84 -5.02
CA THR A 148 12.85 -0.56 -6.24
C THR A 148 11.73 0.46 -6.02
N ARG A 149 11.62 1.04 -4.81
CA ARG A 149 10.55 1.98 -4.40
C ARG A 149 10.34 3.13 -5.39
N PHE A 150 11.42 3.60 -6.00
CA PHE A 150 11.42 4.76 -6.91
C PHE A 150 11.54 4.38 -8.39
N THR A 151 11.42 3.09 -8.72
CA THR A 151 11.44 2.58 -10.09
C THR A 151 10.03 2.36 -10.62
N GLY A 152 9.88 1.91 -11.87
CA GLY A 152 8.60 1.45 -12.42
C GLY A 152 8.17 0.04 -11.98
N LEU A 153 8.94 -0.67 -11.15
CA LEU A 153 8.57 -2.02 -10.72
C LEU A 153 7.35 -1.98 -9.79
N PRO A 154 6.29 -2.76 -10.05
CA PRO A 154 5.16 -2.86 -9.14
C PRO A 154 5.57 -3.36 -7.75
N ARG A 155 4.86 -2.88 -6.72
CA ARG A 155 4.92 -3.46 -5.36
C ARG A 155 4.09 -4.74 -5.36
N LEU A 156 4.71 -5.84 -5.79
CA LEU A 156 4.02 -7.12 -5.99
C LEU A 156 3.33 -7.61 -4.72
N GLY A 157 3.88 -7.32 -3.54
CA GLY A 157 3.22 -7.67 -2.29
C GLY A 157 1.89 -6.95 -2.09
N THR A 158 1.80 -5.69 -2.53
CA THR A 158 0.56 -4.91 -2.48
C THR A 158 -0.42 -5.37 -3.56
N VAL A 159 0.06 -5.60 -4.78
CA VAL A 159 -0.79 -5.99 -5.93
C VAL A 159 -1.34 -7.42 -5.80
N LEU A 160 -0.55 -8.34 -5.23
CA LEU A 160 -0.87 -9.77 -5.13
C LEU A 160 -1.17 -10.22 -3.70
N GLY A 161 -1.27 -9.29 -2.74
CA GLY A 161 -1.72 -9.56 -1.38
C GLY A 161 -3.04 -10.33 -1.42
N PRO A 162 -3.19 -11.50 -0.75
CA PRO A 162 -4.41 -12.30 -0.86
C PRO A 162 -5.68 -11.54 -0.51
N ASP A 163 -5.62 -10.64 0.46
CA ASP A 163 -6.71 -9.76 0.88
C ASP A 163 -6.95 -8.62 -0.12
N ASN A 164 -5.92 -7.90 -0.54
CA ASN A 164 -6.06 -6.83 -1.53
C ASN A 164 -6.62 -7.37 -2.85
N LEU A 165 -6.08 -8.49 -3.34
CA LEU A 165 -6.51 -9.08 -4.60
C LEU A 165 -7.94 -9.64 -4.51
N ALA A 166 -8.33 -10.19 -3.37
CA ALA A 166 -9.73 -10.56 -3.13
C ALA A 166 -10.66 -9.34 -3.08
N GLY A 167 -10.20 -8.23 -2.50
CA GLY A 167 -10.87 -6.93 -2.51
C GLY A 167 -11.05 -6.41 -3.93
N ASP A 168 -9.97 -6.32 -4.71
CA ASP A 168 -9.95 -5.84 -6.10
C ASP A 168 -10.86 -6.69 -6.99
N ILE A 169 -10.75 -8.02 -6.94
CA ILE A 169 -11.63 -8.92 -7.70
C ILE A 169 -13.09 -8.71 -7.29
N GLY A 170 -13.32 -8.61 -5.98
CA GLY A 170 -14.66 -8.51 -5.42
C GLY A 170 -15.31 -7.16 -5.65
N ASN A 171 -14.57 -6.11 -6.05
CA ASN A 171 -15.04 -4.73 -6.08
C ASN A 171 -15.65 -4.34 -7.43
N THR A 172 -16.97 -4.34 -7.51
CA THR A 172 -17.71 -3.87 -8.70
C THR A 172 -18.17 -2.42 -8.60
N GLU A 173 -18.04 -1.79 -7.43
CA GLU A 173 -18.54 -0.44 -7.15
C GLU A 173 -17.75 0.65 -7.86
N LEU A 174 -16.49 0.39 -8.22
CA LEU A 174 -15.65 1.33 -8.96
C LEU A 174 -16.12 1.49 -10.42
N ASP A 175 -16.54 0.39 -11.05
CA ASP A 175 -16.94 0.37 -12.46
C ASP A 175 -18.45 0.59 -12.66
N SER A 176 -19.27 0.15 -11.70
CA SER A 176 -20.73 0.23 -11.76
C SER A 176 -21.31 0.43 -10.36
N GLU A 177 -21.67 1.67 -10.04
CA GLU A 177 -22.38 1.99 -8.80
C GLU A 177 -23.70 1.18 -8.73
N PRO A 178 -23.93 0.39 -7.65
CA PRO A 178 -25.16 -0.35 -7.49
C PRO A 178 -26.32 0.61 -7.21
N GLN A 179 -27.50 0.27 -7.70
CA GLN A 179 -28.70 0.97 -7.27
C GLN A 179 -29.01 0.62 -5.83
N LEU A 180 -29.25 1.63 -4.99
CA LEU A 180 -29.48 1.45 -3.56
C LEU A 180 -30.98 1.48 -3.23
N GLY A 181 -31.38 0.52 -2.40
CA GLY A 181 -32.73 0.36 -1.88
C GLY A 181 -32.85 0.83 -0.44
N ALA A 182 -33.67 0.11 0.32
CA ALA A 182 -33.92 0.44 1.71
C ALA A 182 -32.64 0.37 2.56
N GLU A 183 -32.51 1.35 3.46
CA GLU A 183 -31.45 1.43 4.46
C GLU A 183 -31.51 0.25 5.45
N LEU A 184 -30.34 -0.24 5.85
CA LEU A 184 -30.18 -1.32 6.81
C LEU A 184 -30.28 -0.82 8.25
N PRO A 185 -30.92 -1.61 9.14
CA PRO A 185 -31.27 -1.14 10.48
C PRO A 185 -30.10 -0.99 11.48
N ALA A 186 -28.92 -1.56 11.22
CA ALA A 186 -27.75 -1.49 12.09
C ALA A 186 -26.46 -1.86 11.32
N PRO A 187 -25.25 -1.44 11.78
CA PRO A 187 -25.00 -0.57 12.94
C PRO A 187 -25.07 0.94 12.60
N ASN A 188 -25.01 1.32 11.33
CA ASN A 188 -24.81 2.71 10.88
C ASN A 188 -26.10 3.45 10.53
N LYS A 189 -27.26 2.97 10.99
CA LYS A 189 -28.54 3.54 10.61
C LYS A 189 -28.62 5.02 10.99
N GLY A 190 -29.07 5.87 10.08
CA GLY A 190 -29.22 7.31 10.26
C GLY A 190 -27.90 8.10 10.27
N THR A 191 -26.79 7.46 9.91
CA THR A 191 -25.48 8.10 9.73
C THR A 191 -25.12 8.19 8.24
N PRO A 192 -24.21 9.10 7.82
CA PRO A 192 -23.74 9.12 6.45
C PRO A 192 -23.15 7.80 5.94
N ASP A 193 -22.57 6.95 6.81
CA ASP A 193 -22.07 5.60 6.47
C ASP A 193 -23.13 4.49 6.58
N ALA A 194 -24.42 4.86 6.55
CA ALA A 194 -25.50 3.89 6.49
C ALA A 194 -25.32 2.95 5.29
N ARG A 195 -25.76 1.70 5.47
CA ARG A 195 -25.67 0.66 4.46
C ARG A 195 -27.05 0.42 3.89
N HIS A 196 -27.13 0.03 2.63
CA HIS A 196 -28.37 -0.16 1.88
C HIS A 196 -28.40 -1.52 1.19
N TRP A 197 -29.60 -2.05 0.97
CA TRP A 197 -29.78 -3.20 0.08
C TRP A 197 -29.50 -2.80 -1.37
N PRO A 198 -28.70 -3.54 -2.15
CA PRO A 198 -28.63 -3.32 -3.59
C PRO A 198 -29.96 -3.74 -4.24
N THR A 199 -30.42 -2.99 -5.24
CA THR A 199 -31.63 -3.29 -6.03
C THR A 199 -31.33 -3.78 -7.43
N SER A 200 -30.05 -3.80 -7.83
CA SER A 200 -29.57 -4.33 -9.11
C SER A 200 -28.78 -5.63 -8.92
N ASP A 201 -28.86 -6.53 -9.90
CA ASP A 201 -28.04 -7.74 -9.92
C ASP A 201 -26.54 -7.40 -10.03
N PRO A 202 -25.65 -8.13 -9.33
CA PRO A 202 -24.21 -7.96 -9.50
C PRO A 202 -23.79 -8.40 -10.92
N PRO A 203 -22.77 -7.76 -11.52
CA PRO A 203 -22.30 -8.04 -12.87
C PRO A 203 -21.43 -9.30 -12.95
N ILE A 204 -21.98 -10.44 -12.52
CA ILE A 204 -21.31 -11.73 -12.43
C ILE A 204 -21.79 -12.71 -13.52
N GLU A 205 -20.85 -13.40 -14.15
CA GLU A 205 -21.10 -14.39 -15.20
C GLU A 205 -20.41 -15.72 -14.85
N PHE A 206 -21.13 -16.84 -14.93
CA PHE A 206 -20.52 -18.17 -14.86
C PHE A 206 -19.99 -18.57 -16.23
N ILE A 207 -18.67 -18.72 -16.35
CA ILE A 207 -18.04 -19.25 -17.56
C ILE A 207 -17.99 -20.79 -17.51
N GLY A 208 -17.94 -21.37 -16.31
CA GLY A 208 -18.01 -22.82 -16.09
C GLY A 208 -18.21 -23.17 -14.62
N ASP A 209 -18.29 -24.47 -14.31
CA ASP A 209 -18.58 -24.98 -12.95
C ASP A 209 -17.55 -24.55 -11.89
N ASN A 210 -16.35 -24.22 -12.33
CA ASN A 210 -15.20 -23.87 -11.50
C ASN A 210 -14.60 -22.50 -11.89
N LYS A 211 -15.30 -21.72 -12.72
CA LYS A 211 -14.81 -20.47 -13.28
C LYS A 211 -15.90 -19.41 -13.38
N VAL A 212 -15.62 -18.26 -12.80
CA VAL A 212 -16.52 -17.10 -12.75
C VAL A 212 -15.83 -15.88 -13.34
N LYS A 213 -16.61 -15.00 -13.93
CA LYS A 213 -16.19 -13.67 -14.36
C LYS A 213 -16.97 -12.59 -13.60
N LEU A 214 -16.25 -11.58 -13.13
CA LEU A 214 -16.78 -10.40 -12.45
C LEU A 214 -16.06 -9.17 -13.01
N GLY A 215 -16.76 -8.35 -13.79
CA GLY A 215 -16.11 -7.24 -14.50
C GLY A 215 -14.98 -7.72 -15.44
N THR A 216 -13.77 -7.21 -15.23
CA THR A 216 -12.55 -7.60 -15.97
C THR A 216 -11.90 -8.88 -15.43
N TRP A 217 -12.34 -9.37 -14.27
CA TRP A 217 -11.72 -10.50 -13.58
C TRP A 217 -12.34 -11.83 -13.97
N GLU A 218 -11.49 -12.81 -14.24
CA GLU A 218 -11.78 -14.22 -14.33
C GLU A 218 -11.11 -14.96 -13.17
N VAL A 219 -11.91 -15.66 -12.36
CA VAL A 219 -11.46 -16.43 -11.21
C VAL A 219 -11.74 -17.90 -11.47
N THR A 220 -10.70 -18.72 -11.40
CA THR A 220 -10.83 -20.18 -11.38
C THR A 220 -10.57 -20.68 -9.97
N PHE A 221 -11.42 -21.59 -9.49
CA PHE A 221 -11.32 -22.14 -8.15
C PHE A 221 -11.61 -23.64 -8.14
N ASP A 222 -11.14 -24.34 -7.12
CA ASP A 222 -11.49 -25.75 -6.90
C ASP A 222 -12.92 -25.84 -6.31
N PRO A 223 -13.88 -26.52 -6.97
CA PRO A 223 -15.28 -26.51 -6.54
C PRO A 223 -15.53 -27.12 -5.15
N ALA A 224 -14.67 -28.06 -4.72
CA ALA A 224 -14.82 -28.81 -3.48
C ALA A 224 -14.22 -28.06 -2.29
N THR A 225 -13.02 -27.50 -2.47
CA THR A 225 -12.29 -26.79 -1.41
C THR A 225 -12.58 -25.30 -1.40
N LYS A 226 -13.11 -24.74 -2.50
CA LYS A 226 -13.28 -23.29 -2.72
C LYS A 226 -11.97 -22.50 -2.76
N ASN A 227 -10.83 -23.17 -2.93
CA ASN A 227 -9.55 -22.49 -3.11
C ASN A 227 -9.47 -21.85 -4.49
N VAL A 228 -9.09 -20.58 -4.57
CA VAL A 228 -8.68 -19.96 -5.84
C VAL A 228 -7.44 -20.69 -6.36
N THR A 229 -7.46 -21.05 -7.64
CA THR A 229 -6.34 -21.72 -8.33
C THR A 229 -5.74 -20.85 -9.42
N HIS A 230 -6.50 -19.90 -9.96
CA HIS A 230 -6.04 -18.98 -10.98
C HIS A 230 -6.84 -17.69 -10.98
N VAL A 231 -6.17 -16.57 -11.20
CA VAL A 231 -6.76 -15.24 -11.35
C VAL A 231 -6.24 -14.61 -12.63
N LYS A 232 -7.15 -13.99 -13.38
CA LYS A 232 -6.80 -13.23 -14.57
C LYS A 232 -7.69 -11.99 -14.63
N GLY A 233 -7.12 -10.80 -14.78
CA GLY A 233 -7.92 -9.59 -14.88
C GLY A 233 -7.10 -8.34 -14.71
N GLN A 234 -7.79 -7.21 -14.63
CA GLN A 234 -7.17 -5.89 -14.60
C GLN A 234 -7.51 -5.20 -13.29
N SER A 235 -6.49 -4.72 -12.58
CA SER A 235 -6.62 -3.79 -11.45
C SER A 235 -6.19 -2.40 -11.91
N GLU A 236 -6.96 -1.37 -11.55
CA GLU A 236 -6.57 0.02 -11.75
C GLU A 236 -6.37 0.68 -10.39
N VAL A 237 -5.15 1.14 -10.14
CA VAL A 237 -4.79 1.85 -8.91
C VAL A 237 -4.24 3.21 -9.30
N GLU A 238 -5.00 4.25 -8.97
CA GLU A 238 -4.69 5.64 -9.33
C GLU A 238 -4.41 5.82 -10.83
N ALA A 239 -3.16 6.09 -11.18
CA ALA A 239 -2.69 6.33 -12.54
C ALA A 239 -1.96 5.11 -13.13
N VAL A 240 -2.14 3.92 -12.55
CA VAL A 240 -1.46 2.68 -12.97
C VAL A 240 -2.46 1.58 -13.21
N THR A 241 -2.31 0.90 -14.34
CA THR A 241 -3.05 -0.31 -14.68
C THR A 241 -2.15 -1.53 -14.48
N TYR A 242 -2.68 -2.57 -13.85
CA TYR A 242 -2.04 -3.87 -13.68
C TYR A 242 -2.91 -4.96 -14.31
N ASP A 243 -2.41 -5.60 -15.38
CA ASP A 243 -3.02 -6.81 -15.94
C ASP A 243 -2.35 -8.02 -15.30
N ILE A 244 -3.11 -8.76 -14.50
CA ILE A 244 -2.66 -9.92 -13.74
C ILE A 244 -3.08 -11.20 -14.46
N ASP A 245 -2.15 -12.14 -14.58
CA ASP A 245 -2.41 -13.50 -15.07
C ASP A 245 -1.55 -14.47 -14.25
N ALA A 246 -2.13 -15.08 -13.22
CA ALA A 246 -1.39 -15.85 -12.24
C ALA A 246 -2.12 -17.08 -11.72
N SER A 247 -1.38 -18.18 -11.62
CA SER A 247 -1.77 -19.34 -10.82
C SER A 247 -1.61 -19.02 -9.34
N VAL A 248 -2.56 -19.49 -8.52
CA VAL A 248 -2.64 -19.20 -7.08
C VAL A 248 -2.64 -20.50 -6.30
N SER A 249 -1.87 -20.54 -5.21
CA SER A 249 -1.91 -21.62 -4.23
C SER A 249 -1.92 -21.02 -2.83
N LEU A 250 -3.06 -21.08 -2.14
CA LEU A 250 -3.19 -20.60 -0.76
C LEU A 250 -2.23 -21.36 0.15
N GLN A 251 -1.49 -20.62 0.98
CA GLN A 251 -0.45 -21.17 1.85
C GLN A 251 -0.87 -21.11 3.32
N PRO A 252 -0.48 -22.14 4.11
CA PRO A 252 -0.67 -22.13 5.56
C PRO A 252 0.21 -21.10 6.26
N ALA A 253 -0.11 -20.80 7.52
CA ALA A 253 0.58 -19.81 8.34
C ALA A 253 2.09 -20.08 8.48
N ASP A 254 2.54 -21.33 8.51
CA ASP A 254 3.98 -21.66 8.62
C ASP A 254 4.79 -21.16 7.41
N GLN A 255 4.17 -21.01 6.24
CA GLN A 255 4.84 -20.42 5.08
C GLN A 255 4.96 -18.91 5.23
N ALA A 256 3.91 -18.22 5.69
CA ALA A 256 4.00 -16.80 6.01
C ALA A 256 5.09 -16.52 7.06
N GLN A 257 5.17 -17.35 8.09
CA GLN A 257 6.20 -17.26 9.14
C GLN A 257 7.63 -17.44 8.60
N LYS A 258 7.83 -18.29 7.60
CA LYS A 258 9.13 -18.42 6.92
C LYS A 258 9.51 -17.15 6.18
N VAL A 259 8.56 -16.46 5.55
CA VAL A 259 8.81 -15.17 4.88
C VAL A 259 9.36 -14.15 5.89
N PHE A 260 8.70 -13.97 7.03
CA PHE A 260 9.15 -13.03 8.06
C PHE A 260 10.50 -13.43 8.67
N ALA A 261 10.77 -14.72 8.88
CA ALA A 261 12.07 -15.20 9.34
C ALA A 261 13.19 -14.89 8.34
N ASN A 262 12.94 -15.11 7.04
CA ASN A 262 13.88 -14.80 5.97
C ASN A 262 14.16 -13.30 5.87
N GLN A 263 13.15 -12.46 6.08
CA GLN A 263 13.31 -11.00 6.08
C GLN A 263 14.16 -10.51 7.24
N ARG A 264 13.97 -11.06 8.44
CA ARG A 264 14.81 -10.73 9.61
C ARG A 264 16.29 -11.04 9.34
N ALA A 265 16.58 -12.10 8.59
CA ALA A 265 17.94 -12.45 8.19
C ALA A 265 18.58 -11.42 7.23
N LEU A 266 17.79 -10.58 6.55
CA LEU A 266 18.26 -9.56 5.62
C LEU A 266 18.36 -8.16 6.24
N VAL A 267 17.89 -7.95 7.47
CA VAL A 267 17.79 -6.61 8.07
C VAL A 267 19.12 -5.85 8.05
N SER A 268 20.24 -6.51 8.36
CA SER A 268 21.57 -5.89 8.35
C SER A 268 22.02 -5.42 6.96
N ASP A 269 21.53 -6.07 5.89
CA ASP A 269 21.85 -5.69 4.51
C ASP A 269 20.97 -4.54 4.00
N LEU A 270 19.88 -4.23 4.71
CA LEU A 270 18.86 -3.25 4.29
C LEU A 270 18.90 -1.92 5.07
N VAL A 271 19.79 -1.78 6.06
CA VAL A 271 19.91 -0.54 6.86
C VAL A 271 20.40 0.66 6.05
N SER A 272 21.20 0.44 5.00
CA SER A 272 21.65 1.47 4.08
C SER A 272 21.72 0.88 2.69
N VAL A 273 20.61 1.00 1.97
CA VAL A 273 20.34 0.23 0.75
C VAL A 273 20.35 1.14 -0.46
N PRO A 274 21.07 0.81 -1.55
CA PRO A 274 21.03 1.57 -2.78
C PRO A 274 19.60 1.76 -3.30
N ALA A 275 19.30 2.94 -3.86
CA ALA A 275 18.01 3.27 -4.44
C ALA A 275 18.20 3.94 -5.81
N PRO A 276 18.51 3.16 -6.86
CA PRO A 276 18.92 3.71 -8.15
C PRO A 276 17.82 4.46 -8.91
N GLY A 277 16.55 4.23 -8.59
CA GLY A 277 15.43 5.02 -9.11
C GLY A 277 15.25 6.39 -8.42
N LEU A 278 16.03 6.70 -7.38
CA LEU A 278 15.94 7.97 -6.66
C LEU A 278 17.02 8.93 -7.16
N TRP A 279 16.61 10.00 -7.84
CA TRP A 279 17.53 11.03 -8.35
C TRP A 279 17.34 12.39 -7.67
N MET A 280 18.33 13.24 -7.85
CA MET A 280 18.44 14.57 -7.24
C MET A 280 17.77 15.69 -8.04
N LYS A 281 17.30 16.70 -7.31
CA LYS A 281 16.89 18.00 -7.86
C LYS A 281 18.07 18.65 -8.60
N GLN A 282 17.76 19.48 -9.60
CA GLN A 282 18.76 20.24 -10.38
C GLN A 282 18.82 21.70 -9.91
N PRO A 283 19.97 22.39 -10.01
CA PRO A 283 21.28 21.91 -10.50
C PRO A 283 22.08 21.15 -9.42
N VAL A 284 22.66 19.99 -9.74
CA VAL A 284 23.37 19.13 -8.76
C VAL A 284 24.58 19.81 -8.11
N VAL A 285 25.41 20.46 -8.94
CA VAL A 285 26.68 21.05 -8.52
C VAL A 285 26.72 22.51 -8.88
N THR A 286 27.11 23.32 -7.91
CA THR A 286 27.46 24.72 -8.13
C THR A 286 28.94 24.92 -7.79
N SER A 287 29.66 25.64 -8.66
CA SER A 287 31.09 25.90 -8.48
C SER A 287 31.34 27.39 -8.24
N ARG A 288 32.23 27.71 -7.30
CA ARG A 288 32.67 29.08 -7.03
C ARG A 288 34.19 29.14 -6.90
N GLN A 289 34.85 30.02 -7.67
CA GLN A 289 36.26 30.33 -7.44
C GLN A 289 36.42 30.99 -6.07
N VAL A 290 37.43 30.55 -5.31
CA VAL A 290 37.72 31.09 -3.98
C VAL A 290 39.14 31.63 -3.93
N GLY A 291 39.26 32.89 -3.49
CA GLY A 291 40.53 33.60 -3.44
C GLY A 291 41.00 34.09 -4.82
N ALA A 292 42.21 34.64 -4.82
CA ALA A 292 42.87 35.10 -6.04
C ALA A 292 43.52 33.93 -6.77
N CYS A 293 43.31 33.85 -8.09
CA CYS A 293 44.02 32.89 -8.91
C CYS A 293 45.38 33.43 -9.33
N THR A 294 46.42 32.63 -9.10
CA THR A 294 47.82 32.96 -9.37
C THR A 294 48.44 31.89 -10.27
N PRO A 295 49.62 32.13 -10.84
CA PRO A 295 50.37 31.09 -11.55
C PRO A 295 50.67 29.85 -10.69
N ALA A 296 50.72 30.00 -9.36
CA ALA A 296 50.94 28.86 -8.46
C ALA A 296 49.67 28.02 -8.26
N ALA A 297 48.53 28.69 -8.00
CA ALA A 297 47.29 28.02 -7.64
C ALA A 297 46.02 28.84 -7.96
N CYS A 298 44.93 28.15 -8.25
CA CYS A 298 43.58 28.68 -8.40
C CYS A 298 42.57 27.70 -7.80
N ALA A 299 41.89 28.09 -6.72
CA ALA A 299 41.00 27.21 -5.95
C ALA A 299 39.53 27.43 -6.29
N PHE A 300 38.77 26.34 -6.27
CA PHE A 300 37.33 26.31 -6.52
C PHE A 300 36.65 25.48 -5.43
N ASP A 301 35.61 26.05 -4.81
CA ASP A 301 34.66 25.32 -3.97
C ASP A 301 33.54 24.77 -4.85
N TYR A 302 33.23 23.50 -4.66
CA TYR A 302 32.10 22.82 -5.28
C TYR A 302 31.10 22.47 -4.19
N ILE A 303 29.91 23.04 -4.32
CA ILE A 303 28.79 22.75 -3.44
C ILE A 303 27.90 21.77 -4.18
N VAL A 304 27.67 20.62 -3.56
CA VAL A 304 26.91 19.51 -4.11
C VAL A 304 25.65 19.37 -3.28
N GLN A 305 24.48 19.45 -3.91
CA GLN A 305 23.22 19.30 -3.19
C GLN A 305 22.88 17.84 -2.95
N GLY A 306 22.22 17.57 -1.82
CA GLY A 306 21.68 16.26 -1.48
C GLY A 306 20.16 16.21 -1.52
N SER A 307 19.46 17.09 -2.26
CA SER A 307 17.99 17.08 -2.27
C SER A 307 17.44 16.11 -3.33
N PRO A 308 16.78 15.01 -2.95
CA PRO A 308 16.11 14.12 -3.91
C PRO A 308 14.79 14.71 -4.43
N TYR A 309 14.25 14.14 -5.51
CA TYR A 309 12.85 14.33 -5.94
C TYR A 309 11.88 13.47 -5.10
N ALA A 310 12.08 13.42 -3.78
CA ALA A 310 11.22 12.79 -2.79
C ALA A 310 11.34 13.58 -1.47
N GLU A 311 10.26 13.77 -0.75
CA GLU A 311 10.25 14.61 0.47
C GLU A 311 10.10 13.80 1.76
N ASP A 312 9.75 12.51 1.64
CA ASP A 312 9.39 11.60 2.74
C ASP A 312 10.42 10.48 2.93
N VAL A 313 11.70 10.77 2.70
CA VAL A 313 12.80 9.79 2.80
C VAL A 313 13.97 10.27 3.65
N THR A 314 14.57 9.32 4.35
CA THR A 314 15.87 9.48 5.02
C THR A 314 16.92 8.69 4.25
N GLY A 315 18.11 9.27 4.10
CA GLY A 315 19.15 8.67 3.29
C GLY A 315 20.24 9.65 2.89
N HIS A 316 21.04 9.26 1.91
CA HIS A 316 22.13 10.06 1.39
C HIS A 316 22.41 9.76 -0.09
N PHE A 317 23.10 10.68 -0.75
CA PHE A 317 23.76 10.42 -2.03
C PHE A 317 25.25 10.19 -1.81
N ASN A 318 25.80 9.19 -2.49
CA ASN A 318 27.23 9.07 -2.71
C ASN A 318 27.54 9.59 -4.12
N TYR A 319 28.48 10.52 -4.21
CA TYR A 319 28.92 11.12 -5.46
C TYR A 319 30.38 10.82 -5.75
N GLY A 320 30.67 10.39 -6.98
CA GLY A 320 32.04 10.35 -7.51
C GLY A 320 32.27 11.52 -8.45
N PHE A 321 33.09 12.50 -8.04
CA PHE A 321 33.43 13.67 -8.86
C PHE A 321 34.78 13.51 -9.53
N THR A 322 34.83 13.86 -10.81
CA THR A 322 36.08 14.09 -11.53
C THR A 322 36.07 15.48 -12.11
N LEU A 323 37.05 16.30 -11.71
CA LEU A 323 37.16 17.69 -12.13
C LEU A 323 38.46 17.91 -12.90
N ASN A 324 38.31 18.48 -14.09
CA ASN A 324 39.39 18.83 -14.98
C ASN A 324 39.40 20.34 -15.20
N PHE A 325 40.57 20.95 -15.03
CA PHE A 325 40.74 22.39 -15.23
C PHE A 325 41.02 22.70 -16.69
N ALA A 326 40.26 23.63 -17.27
CA ALA A 326 40.47 24.17 -18.60
C ALA A 326 41.26 25.48 -18.46
N VAL A 327 42.50 25.49 -18.97
CA VAL A 327 43.44 26.60 -18.81
C VAL A 327 43.69 27.26 -20.17
N GLY A 328 43.05 28.41 -20.41
CA GLY A 328 43.06 29.08 -21.70
C GLY A 328 42.42 28.23 -22.80
N ASN A 329 43.13 28.02 -23.91
CA ASN A 329 42.67 27.18 -25.03
C ASN A 329 43.14 25.71 -24.93
N ARG A 330 43.73 25.31 -23.80
CA ARG A 330 44.21 23.92 -23.64
C ARG A 330 43.05 22.99 -23.25
N PRO A 331 43.10 21.71 -23.68
CA PRO A 331 42.10 20.72 -23.26
C PRO A 331 42.01 20.62 -21.73
N PRO A 332 40.81 20.34 -21.17
CA PRO A 332 40.65 20.11 -19.74
C PRO A 332 41.61 19.02 -19.23
N GLY A 333 42.28 19.28 -18.11
CA GLY A 333 43.21 18.32 -17.47
C GLY A 333 44.63 18.32 -18.05
N ALA A 334 44.88 19.01 -19.18
CA ALA A 334 46.24 19.11 -19.75
C ALA A 334 47.20 19.95 -18.89
N VAL A 335 46.65 20.90 -18.12
CA VAL A 335 47.36 21.79 -17.19
C VAL A 335 46.43 22.08 -16.02
N GLY A 336 46.95 22.32 -14.83
CA GLY A 336 46.13 22.53 -13.63
C GLY A 336 45.89 21.25 -12.82
N GLY A 337 46.09 20.08 -13.43
CA GLY A 337 45.86 18.78 -12.79
C GLY A 337 44.40 18.32 -12.86
N GLU A 338 44.15 17.18 -12.22
CA GLU A 338 42.84 16.56 -12.04
C GLU A 338 42.52 16.49 -10.54
N CYS A 339 41.25 16.68 -10.18
CA CYS A 339 40.76 16.50 -8.82
C CYS A 339 39.69 15.42 -8.81
N LYS A 340 39.93 14.32 -8.10
CA LYS A 340 38.94 13.26 -7.88
C LYS A 340 38.50 13.28 -6.42
N VAL A 341 37.19 13.34 -6.20
CA VAL A 341 36.62 13.43 -4.85
C VAL A 341 35.41 12.50 -4.78
N VAL A 342 35.30 11.75 -3.69
CA VAL A 342 34.05 11.07 -3.33
C VAL A 342 33.40 11.82 -2.19
N LEU A 343 32.11 12.15 -2.33
CA LEU A 343 31.34 12.87 -1.32
C LEU A 343 30.08 12.11 -0.96
N ARG A 344 29.87 11.87 0.34
CA ARG A 344 28.57 11.52 0.89
C ARG A 344 27.84 12.80 1.28
N VAL A 345 26.60 12.94 0.83
CA VAL A 345 25.73 14.09 1.15
C VAL A 345 24.38 13.57 1.62
N ASP A 346 24.06 13.77 2.89
CA ASP A 346 22.77 13.37 3.46
C ASP A 346 21.61 14.15 2.82
N PHE A 347 20.43 13.54 2.78
CA PHE A 347 19.26 14.16 2.15
C PHE A 347 18.90 15.50 2.79
N GLY A 348 18.58 16.48 1.93
CA GLY A 348 18.25 17.84 2.36
C GLY A 348 19.44 18.70 2.82
N ARG A 349 20.67 18.18 2.73
CA ARG A 349 21.91 18.92 3.05
C ARG A 349 22.73 19.20 1.81
N ASN A 350 23.76 20.03 1.96
CA ASN A 350 24.77 20.29 0.94
C ASN A 350 26.13 19.78 1.41
N GLY A 351 26.84 19.08 0.52
CA GLY A 351 28.26 18.77 0.66
C GLY A 351 29.11 19.88 0.06
N THR A 352 30.35 20.04 0.55
CA THR A 352 31.31 20.97 -0.06
C THR A 352 32.67 20.30 -0.18
N THR A 353 33.30 20.44 -1.35
CA THR A 353 34.70 20.07 -1.55
C THR A 353 35.45 21.21 -2.22
N ARG A 354 36.76 21.24 -2.03
CA ARG A 354 37.66 22.22 -2.65
C ARG A 354 38.64 21.50 -3.56
N CYS A 355 38.71 21.95 -4.81
CA CYS A 355 39.74 21.53 -5.75
C CYS A 355 40.60 22.72 -6.16
N THR A 356 41.89 22.48 -6.33
CA THR A 356 42.85 23.53 -6.64
C THR A 356 43.62 23.17 -7.91
N ALA A 357 43.52 24.03 -8.92
CA ALA A 357 44.35 23.95 -10.10
C ALA A 357 45.75 24.47 -9.77
N THR A 358 46.80 23.74 -10.15
CA THR A 358 48.20 24.13 -9.84
C THR A 358 49.07 24.19 -11.10
N ASN A 359 50.22 24.87 -11.01
CA ASN A 359 51.18 25.02 -12.11
C ASN A 359 50.58 25.70 -13.36
N LEU A 360 50.04 26.90 -13.15
CA LEU A 360 49.23 27.63 -14.11
C LEU A 360 50.09 28.65 -14.89
N PRO A 361 49.87 28.83 -16.20
CA PRO A 361 50.53 29.88 -16.95
C PRO A 361 50.09 31.28 -16.46
N PRO A 362 50.96 32.30 -16.59
CA PRO A 362 50.59 33.67 -16.26
C PRO A 362 49.37 34.16 -17.06
N ALA A 363 48.54 35.00 -16.43
CA ALA A 363 47.44 35.74 -17.06
C ALA A 363 46.46 34.88 -17.90
N THR A 364 46.14 33.66 -17.44
CA THR A 364 45.27 32.73 -18.17
C THR A 364 43.93 32.55 -17.47
N ASN A 365 42.83 32.53 -18.23
CA ASN A 365 41.51 32.18 -17.71
C ASN A 365 41.45 30.69 -17.34
N ILE A 366 40.89 30.38 -16.17
CA ILE A 366 40.77 29.01 -15.65
C ILE A 366 39.28 28.71 -15.48
N GLY A 367 38.78 27.84 -16.33
CA GLY A 367 37.47 27.23 -16.17
C GLY A 367 37.59 25.89 -15.47
N SER A 368 36.54 25.48 -14.76
CA SER A 368 36.43 24.10 -14.29
C SER A 368 35.38 23.35 -15.09
N ARG A 369 35.71 22.11 -15.47
CA ARG A 369 34.80 21.15 -16.09
C ARG A 369 34.72 19.96 -15.16
N TYR A 370 33.51 19.56 -14.78
CA TYR A 370 33.30 18.43 -13.92
C TYR A 370 32.42 17.40 -14.61
N THR A 371 32.69 16.14 -14.33
CA THR A 371 31.76 15.03 -14.49
C THR A 371 31.50 14.46 -13.11
N TYR A 372 30.34 13.83 -12.96
CA TYR A 372 30.01 13.14 -11.73
C TYR A 372 29.30 11.83 -12.01
N SER A 373 29.44 10.89 -11.11
CA SER A 373 28.53 9.78 -10.93
C SER A 373 27.83 9.91 -9.57
N TYR A 374 26.67 9.29 -9.41
CA TYR A 374 25.97 9.25 -8.13
C TYR A 374 25.29 7.91 -7.89
N LEU A 375 25.04 7.61 -6.62
CA LEU A 375 24.10 6.57 -6.20
C LEU A 375 23.40 7.03 -4.92
N ALA A 376 22.07 6.99 -4.92
CA ALA A 376 21.28 7.26 -3.73
C ALA A 376 21.21 6.02 -2.83
N PHE A 377 21.10 6.25 -1.53
CA PHE A 377 20.90 5.22 -0.52
C PHE A 377 19.75 5.64 0.39
N LEU A 378 18.86 4.71 0.69
CA LEU A 378 17.86 4.88 1.75
C LEU A 378 18.47 4.36 3.04
N ASP A 379 18.44 5.20 4.07
CA ASP A 379 18.97 4.85 5.39
C ASP A 379 17.79 4.55 6.34
N SER A 380 17.92 3.44 7.06
CA SER A 380 17.01 2.98 8.11
C SER A 380 17.83 2.44 9.29
N THR A 381 17.16 1.96 10.33
CA THR A 381 17.80 1.27 11.46
C THR A 381 17.32 -0.17 11.52
N GLU A 382 18.12 -1.05 12.10
CA GLU A 382 17.70 -2.43 12.33
C GLU A 382 16.41 -2.50 13.17
N ALA A 383 16.28 -1.62 14.17
CA ALA A 383 15.08 -1.52 15.00
C ALA A 383 13.85 -1.17 14.15
N ALA A 384 13.92 -0.12 13.32
CA ALA A 384 12.80 0.29 12.47
C ALA A 384 12.39 -0.78 11.45
N LEU A 385 13.36 -1.52 10.89
CA LEU A 385 13.09 -2.63 9.98
C LEU A 385 12.48 -3.84 10.70
N ASN A 386 12.97 -4.19 11.89
CA ASN A 386 12.37 -5.26 12.69
C ASN A 386 10.97 -4.88 13.17
N ASP A 387 10.75 -3.65 13.63
CA ASP A 387 9.42 -3.14 14.00
C ASP A 387 8.45 -3.22 12.81
N LEU A 388 8.93 -2.90 11.60
CA LEU A 388 8.14 -3.07 10.38
C LEU A 388 7.80 -4.55 10.14
N ILE A 389 8.76 -5.45 10.23
CA ILE A 389 8.53 -6.91 10.06
C ILE A 389 7.53 -7.42 11.12
N ASP A 390 7.73 -7.04 12.38
CA ASP A 390 6.92 -7.48 13.52
C ASP A 390 5.46 -7.00 13.40
N ASN A 391 5.25 -5.76 12.95
CA ASN A 391 3.90 -5.23 12.67
C ASN A 391 3.22 -6.02 11.55
N ASN A 392 3.92 -6.25 10.43
CA ASN A 392 3.39 -7.02 9.30
C ASN A 392 3.06 -8.46 9.71
N GLU A 393 3.95 -9.11 10.48
CA GLU A 393 3.70 -10.44 11.03
C GLU A 393 2.47 -10.45 11.95
N LYS A 394 2.31 -9.43 12.79
CA LYS A 394 1.13 -9.28 13.65
C LYS A 394 -0.15 -9.14 12.84
N GLN A 395 -0.16 -8.33 11.77
CA GLN A 395 -1.33 -8.23 10.88
C GLN A 395 -1.65 -9.60 10.26
N THR A 396 -0.66 -10.28 9.67
CA THR A 396 -0.87 -11.59 9.03
C THR A 396 -1.39 -12.65 10.00
N ASN A 397 -1.01 -12.57 11.28
CA ASN A 397 -1.47 -13.49 12.32
C ASN A 397 -2.79 -13.05 13.00
N THR A 398 -3.32 -11.86 12.71
CA THR A 398 -4.55 -11.38 13.33
C THR A 398 -5.73 -12.15 12.76
N GLU A 399 -6.44 -12.88 13.63
CA GLU A 399 -7.62 -13.64 13.22
C GLU A 399 -8.78 -12.70 12.87
N VAL A 400 -9.21 -12.77 11.61
CA VAL A 400 -10.30 -11.98 11.04
C VAL A 400 -11.18 -12.85 10.16
N VAL A 401 -12.46 -12.48 10.05
CA VAL A 401 -13.41 -13.13 9.14
C VAL A 401 -13.97 -12.09 8.20
N TYR A 402 -13.77 -12.27 6.89
CA TYR A 402 -14.39 -11.41 5.89
C TYR A 402 -15.87 -11.79 5.73
N VAL A 403 -16.73 -10.78 5.66
CA VAL A 403 -18.17 -10.94 5.49
C VAL A 403 -18.71 -9.95 4.48
N ARG A 404 -19.79 -10.33 3.80
CA ARG A 404 -20.59 -9.40 2.99
C ARG A 404 -21.58 -8.64 3.89
N THR A 405 -21.73 -7.36 3.62
CA THR A 405 -22.71 -6.44 4.21
C THR A 405 -23.55 -5.78 3.11
N GLY A 406 -24.35 -4.77 3.45
CA GLY A 406 -24.95 -3.87 2.46
C GLY A 406 -23.94 -2.84 1.92
N ASN A 407 -24.32 -2.20 0.83
CA ASN A 407 -23.53 -1.19 0.13
C ASN A 407 -23.66 0.18 0.82
N LYS A 408 -22.58 0.95 0.89
CA LYS A 408 -22.65 2.36 1.30
C LYS A 408 -23.08 3.22 0.10
N GLU A 409 -23.51 4.46 0.37
CA GLU A 409 -23.68 5.48 -0.66
C GLU A 409 -22.36 5.69 -1.45
N PRO A 410 -22.39 6.03 -2.76
CA PRO A 410 -21.19 5.98 -3.61
C PRO A 410 -20.00 6.83 -3.14
N GLN A 411 -20.25 7.99 -2.53
CA GLN A 411 -19.17 8.84 -2.00
C GLN A 411 -18.47 8.17 -0.80
N GLN A 412 -19.24 7.60 0.11
CA GLN A 412 -18.74 6.88 1.28
C GLN A 412 -18.07 5.55 0.87
N ALA A 413 -18.60 4.88 -0.16
CA ALA A 413 -17.98 3.69 -0.73
C ALA A 413 -16.59 3.99 -1.32
N ARG A 414 -16.46 5.07 -2.11
CA ARG A 414 -15.17 5.50 -2.68
C ARG A 414 -14.15 5.85 -1.61
N PHE A 415 -14.55 6.62 -0.60
CA PHE A 415 -13.65 6.97 0.51
C PHE A 415 -13.26 5.72 1.34
N GLY A 416 -14.22 4.84 1.62
CA GLY A 416 -13.96 3.59 2.33
C GLY A 416 -12.96 2.71 1.58
N ALA A 417 -13.15 2.55 0.26
CA ALA A 417 -12.26 1.77 -0.59
C ALA A 417 -10.86 2.39 -0.72
N SER A 418 -10.73 3.72 -0.78
CA SER A 418 -9.41 4.37 -0.85
C SER A 418 -8.57 4.19 0.42
N VAL A 419 -9.23 4.00 1.57
CA VAL A 419 -8.56 3.76 2.87
C VAL A 419 -8.29 2.27 3.09
N THR A 420 -9.24 1.41 2.76
CA THR A 420 -9.23 0.00 3.19
C THR A 420 -8.87 -1.00 2.09
N GLY A 421 -8.93 -0.59 0.82
CA GLY A 421 -8.79 -1.49 -0.33
C GLY A 421 -9.96 -2.46 -0.53
N LEU A 422 -11.01 -2.38 0.29
CA LEU A 422 -12.18 -3.26 0.22
C LEU A 422 -13.38 -2.54 -0.39
N PRO A 423 -14.22 -3.23 -1.20
CA PRO A 423 -15.50 -2.67 -1.61
C PRO A 423 -16.37 -2.42 -0.40
N SER A 424 -17.29 -1.46 -0.49
CA SER A 424 -18.02 -1.01 0.69
C SER A 424 -18.84 -2.13 1.32
N TYR A 425 -19.37 -3.07 0.52
CA TYR A 425 -20.14 -4.23 0.97
C TYR A 425 -19.30 -5.38 1.52
N TYR A 426 -17.97 -5.24 1.63
CA TYR A 426 -17.14 -6.15 2.42
C TYR A 426 -16.79 -5.51 3.75
N ALA A 427 -16.72 -6.33 4.79
CA ALA A 427 -16.32 -5.92 6.12
C ALA A 427 -15.49 -7.03 6.77
N ILE A 428 -14.70 -6.63 7.75
CA ILE A 428 -13.94 -7.53 8.61
C ILE A 428 -14.70 -7.71 9.93
N LYS A 429 -15.13 -8.94 10.18
CA LYS A 429 -15.69 -9.33 11.46
C LYS A 429 -14.57 -9.76 12.40
N ARG A 430 -14.50 -9.09 13.55
CA ARG A 430 -13.69 -9.50 14.71
C ARG A 430 -14.57 -9.39 15.96
N GLY A 431 -14.61 -10.44 16.77
CA GLY A 431 -15.60 -10.54 17.85
C GLY A 431 -17.02 -10.37 17.32
N ASP A 432 -17.79 -9.48 17.95
CA ASP A 432 -19.19 -9.20 17.59
C ASP A 432 -19.38 -7.90 16.75
N TYR A 433 -18.28 -7.29 16.27
CA TYR A 433 -18.34 -6.05 15.48
C TYR A 433 -17.82 -6.24 14.04
N LEU A 434 -18.24 -5.33 13.15
CA LEU A 434 -17.86 -5.29 11.73
C LEU A 434 -17.04 -4.02 11.45
N PHE A 435 -15.76 -4.19 11.18
CA PHE A 435 -14.81 -3.14 10.82
C PHE A 435 -14.73 -2.99 9.30
N ASP A 436 -14.37 -1.79 8.83
CA ASP A 436 -14.25 -1.54 7.40
C ASP A 436 -12.91 -2.08 6.84
N GLY A 437 -11.89 -2.26 7.69
CA GLY A 437 -10.59 -2.81 7.28
C GLY A 437 -9.66 -3.13 8.44
N ILE A 438 -8.43 -3.52 8.12
CA ILE A 438 -7.35 -3.84 9.07
C ILE A 438 -6.06 -3.13 8.64
N GLY A 439 -5.34 -2.57 9.61
CA GLY A 439 -4.06 -1.91 9.42
C GLY A 439 -2.88 -2.86 9.48
N THR A 440 -1.74 -2.37 9.01
CA THR A 440 -0.47 -3.13 8.99
C THR A 440 0.09 -3.48 10.36
N ASP A 441 -0.41 -2.87 11.43
CA ASP A 441 -0.09 -3.14 12.83
C ASP A 441 -1.17 -4.02 13.52
N GLY A 442 -2.11 -4.55 12.73
CA GLY A 442 -3.25 -5.32 13.20
C GLY A 442 -4.35 -4.48 13.86
N ASN A 443 -4.30 -3.15 13.77
CA ASN A 443 -5.37 -2.29 14.28
C ASN A 443 -6.60 -2.34 13.36
N MET A 444 -7.78 -2.18 13.95
CA MET A 444 -9.04 -2.27 13.20
C MET A 444 -9.42 -0.89 12.65
N HIS A 445 -9.78 -0.81 11.37
CA HIS A 445 -10.11 0.44 10.70
C HIS A 445 -11.63 0.67 10.65
N VAL A 446 -12.04 1.92 10.87
CA VAL A 446 -13.40 2.40 10.61
C VAL A 446 -13.29 3.68 9.79
N THR A 447 -14.10 3.77 8.73
CA THR A 447 -14.09 4.90 7.80
C THR A 447 -15.31 5.76 8.01
N PHE A 448 -15.09 7.08 7.97
CA PHE A 448 -16.12 8.11 8.06
C PHE A 448 -16.05 8.95 6.78
N GLY A 449 -16.92 8.64 5.82
CA GLY A 449 -17.00 9.39 4.56
C GLY A 449 -17.58 10.80 4.75
N ASP A 450 -17.84 11.49 3.64
CA ASP A 450 -18.39 12.85 3.67
C ASP A 450 -19.79 12.92 4.31
N GLY A 451 -20.12 14.07 4.90
CA GLY A 451 -21.47 14.40 5.37
C GLY A 451 -21.60 14.57 6.87
N TYR A 452 -20.66 14.06 7.67
CA TYR A 452 -20.67 14.20 9.13
C TYR A 452 -20.51 15.65 9.58
N LYS A 453 -19.80 16.50 8.82
CA LYS A 453 -19.62 17.92 9.16
C LYS A 453 -20.94 18.68 9.30
N GLN A 454 -22.00 18.23 8.62
CA GLN A 454 -23.32 18.86 8.66
C GLN A 454 -24.02 18.67 10.02
N HIS A 455 -23.54 17.70 10.80
CA HIS A 455 -24.06 17.36 12.12
C HIS A 455 -23.16 17.85 13.25
N ILE A 456 -22.25 18.79 12.97
CA ILE A 456 -21.37 19.39 13.97
C ILE A 456 -21.95 20.75 14.40
N VAL A 457 -22.11 20.92 15.72
CA VAL A 457 -22.51 22.20 16.34
C VAL A 457 -21.36 22.69 17.22
N GLY A 458 -20.78 23.82 16.85
CA GLY A 458 -19.54 24.30 17.46
C GLY A 458 -18.37 23.41 17.03
N VAL A 459 -17.79 22.64 17.96
CA VAL A 459 -16.63 21.76 17.70
C VAL A 459 -16.94 20.27 17.81
N GLY A 460 -18.14 19.90 18.27
CA GLY A 460 -18.54 18.51 18.49
C GLY A 460 -19.82 18.15 17.74
N PHE A 461 -20.13 16.86 17.68
CA PHE A 461 -21.38 16.38 17.10
C PHE A 461 -22.59 16.91 17.88
N ASP A 462 -23.65 17.28 17.15
CA ASP A 462 -24.91 17.76 17.71
C ASP A 462 -25.52 16.68 18.62
N PRO A 463 -25.69 16.94 19.93
CA PRO A 463 -26.33 15.98 20.83
C PRO A 463 -27.79 15.65 20.46
N ALA A 464 -28.46 16.51 19.68
CA ALA A 464 -29.82 16.27 19.20
C ALA A 464 -29.87 15.42 17.92
N TRP A 465 -28.75 15.23 17.22
CA TRP A 465 -28.68 14.33 16.09
C TRP A 465 -28.63 12.88 16.57
N GLU A 466 -29.56 12.04 16.10
CA GLU A 466 -29.66 10.62 16.49
C GLU A 466 -28.35 9.85 16.23
N GLY A 467 -27.59 10.24 15.18
CA GLY A 467 -26.30 9.65 14.88
C GLY A 467 -25.26 9.80 16.00
N THR A 468 -25.34 10.84 16.83
CA THR A 468 -24.41 11.03 17.96
C THR A 468 -24.49 9.87 18.96
N GLU A 469 -25.69 9.39 19.28
CA GLU A 469 -25.87 8.24 20.17
C GLU A 469 -25.47 6.92 19.50
N VAL A 470 -25.68 6.80 18.19
CA VAL A 470 -25.17 5.67 17.39
C VAL A 470 -23.65 5.59 17.49
N LEU A 471 -22.94 6.70 17.26
CA LEU A 471 -21.47 6.77 17.32
C LEU A 471 -20.93 6.37 18.71
N LYS A 472 -21.53 6.88 19.79
CA LYS A 472 -21.15 6.50 21.16
C LYS A 472 -21.31 5.01 21.42
N LYS A 473 -22.46 4.44 21.02
CA LYS A 473 -22.73 3.00 21.18
C LYS A 473 -21.71 2.16 20.42
N GLN A 474 -21.41 2.56 19.18
CA GLN A 474 -20.42 1.88 18.35
C GLN A 474 -19.01 1.93 18.94
N MET A 475 -18.57 3.03 19.55
CA MET A 475 -17.24 3.12 20.18
C MET A 475 -17.04 2.00 21.22
N SER A 476 -18.02 1.77 22.10
CA SER A 476 -17.92 0.70 23.09
C SER A 476 -17.94 -0.70 22.45
N GLU A 477 -18.75 -0.91 21.42
CA GLU A 477 -18.83 -2.20 20.71
C GLU A 477 -17.53 -2.50 19.95
N GLN A 478 -16.97 -1.51 19.29
CA GLN A 478 -15.71 -1.58 18.56
C GLN A 478 -14.54 -1.90 19.49
N VAL A 479 -14.41 -1.19 20.61
CA VAL A 479 -13.33 -1.44 21.58
C VAL A 479 -13.47 -2.84 22.19
N GLY A 480 -14.69 -3.24 22.55
CA GLY A 480 -14.94 -4.59 23.05
C GLY A 480 -14.59 -5.69 22.04
N ALA A 481 -14.85 -5.45 20.75
CA ALA A 481 -14.58 -6.39 19.67
C ALA A 481 -13.12 -6.41 19.20
N ALA A 482 -12.44 -5.27 19.20
CA ALA A 482 -11.03 -5.15 18.80
C ALA A 482 -10.09 -5.85 19.80
N GLY A 483 -10.51 -6.00 21.06
CA GLY A 483 -9.75 -6.72 22.09
C GLY A 483 -8.46 -6.00 22.45
N ASP A 484 -7.32 -6.58 22.09
CA ASP A 484 -5.98 -6.03 22.32
C ASP A 484 -5.49 -5.09 21.21
N ALA A 485 -6.18 -5.05 20.08
CA ALA A 485 -5.90 -4.12 18.99
C ALA A 485 -6.58 -2.76 19.24
N LYS A 486 -5.98 -1.69 18.69
CA LYS A 486 -6.63 -0.38 18.69
C LYS A 486 -7.62 -0.26 17.55
N VAL A 487 -8.51 0.72 17.67
CA VAL A 487 -9.42 1.13 16.60
C VAL A 487 -8.90 2.44 16.02
N VAL A 488 -8.82 2.53 14.70
CA VAL A 488 -8.36 3.71 13.98
C VAL A 488 -9.47 4.21 13.08
N TYR A 489 -9.87 5.46 13.31
CA TYR A 489 -10.85 6.17 12.51
C TYR A 489 -10.14 6.98 11.44
N PHE A 490 -10.56 6.79 10.20
CA PHE A 490 -10.15 7.62 9.07
C PHE A 490 -11.34 8.42 8.58
N THR A 491 -11.15 9.71 8.39
CA THR A 491 -12.23 10.64 8.06
C THR A 491 -11.93 11.43 6.80
N ALA A 492 -12.94 11.63 5.95
CA ALA A 492 -12.85 12.47 4.76
C ALA A 492 -12.87 13.99 5.07
N GLU A 493 -13.32 14.38 6.27
CA GLU A 493 -13.53 15.79 6.62
C GLU A 493 -12.72 16.17 7.89
N PRO A 494 -11.95 17.27 7.87
CA PRO A 494 -11.06 17.62 8.98
C PRO A 494 -11.83 18.05 10.25
N GLU A 495 -13.00 18.66 10.09
CA GLU A 495 -13.91 18.98 11.19
C GLU A 495 -14.46 17.70 11.84
N THR A 496 -14.75 16.67 11.04
CA THR A 496 -15.22 15.36 11.51
C THR A 496 -14.15 14.67 12.34
N ALA A 497 -12.88 14.69 11.92
CA ALA A 497 -11.77 14.20 12.75
C ALA A 497 -11.70 14.90 14.11
N THR A 498 -11.91 16.22 14.13
CA THR A 498 -11.88 17.01 15.37
C THR A 498 -13.05 16.66 16.28
N ALA A 499 -14.26 16.58 15.75
CA ALA A 499 -15.45 16.20 16.51
C ALA A 499 -15.36 14.76 17.05
N LEU A 500 -14.85 13.82 16.26
CA LEU A 500 -14.62 12.45 16.71
C LEU A 500 -13.60 12.38 17.84
N ARG A 501 -12.48 13.12 17.77
CA ARG A 501 -11.50 13.16 18.88
C ARG A 501 -12.12 13.64 20.20
N LEU A 502 -13.01 14.64 20.13
CA LEU A 502 -13.74 15.12 21.31
C LEU A 502 -14.73 14.08 21.83
N LEU A 503 -15.46 13.40 20.94
CA LEU A 503 -16.39 12.35 21.33
C LEU A 503 -15.66 11.16 21.97
N ILE A 504 -14.56 10.70 21.36
CA ILE A 504 -13.67 9.65 21.88
C ILE A 504 -13.19 9.99 23.29
N ALA A 505 -12.76 11.24 23.52
CA ALA A 505 -12.31 11.70 24.83
C ALA A 505 -13.46 11.71 25.85
N SER A 506 -14.67 12.13 25.45
CA SER A 506 -15.84 12.14 26.33
C SER A 506 -16.31 10.74 26.75
N GLU A 507 -16.12 9.75 25.87
CA GLU A 507 -16.42 8.33 26.14
C GLU A 507 -15.26 7.58 26.82
N ASN A 508 -14.19 8.29 27.23
CA ASN A 508 -12.98 7.75 27.85
C ASN A 508 -12.29 6.65 27.01
N GLN A 509 -12.27 6.82 25.68
CA GLN A 509 -11.68 5.85 24.75
C GLN A 509 -10.36 6.31 24.11
N SER A 510 -9.74 7.39 24.59
CA SER A 510 -8.52 7.96 23.99
C SER A 510 -7.32 7.02 23.95
N ASP A 511 -7.25 6.01 24.83
CA ASP A 511 -6.19 5.00 24.81
C ASP A 511 -6.43 3.90 23.76
N ASN A 512 -7.69 3.71 23.34
CA ASN A 512 -8.14 2.60 22.49
C ASN A 512 -8.49 3.03 21.06
N ILE A 513 -8.96 4.27 20.88
CA ILE A 513 -9.43 4.79 19.61
C ILE A 513 -8.64 6.05 19.22
N SER A 514 -8.17 6.08 17.98
CA SER A 514 -7.51 7.25 17.37
C SER A 514 -8.30 7.72 16.15
N ALA A 515 -8.26 9.01 15.82
CA ALA A 515 -8.94 9.55 14.64
C ALA A 515 -8.03 10.47 13.82
N TYR A 516 -8.01 10.24 12.50
CA TYR A 516 -7.14 10.91 11.53
C TYR A 516 -7.94 11.40 10.32
N HIS A 517 -7.57 12.58 9.84
CA HIS A 517 -8.02 13.08 8.54
C HIS A 517 -7.09 12.54 7.45
N ILE A 518 -7.66 12.12 6.33
CA ILE A 518 -6.92 11.75 5.12
C ILE A 518 -7.23 12.79 4.06
N ASP A 519 -6.17 13.43 3.55
CA ASP A 519 -6.24 14.50 2.54
C ASP A 519 -6.54 13.97 1.13
#